data_AF-A0A8H7W1Y9-F1
#
_entry.id   AF-A0A8H7W1Y9-F1
#
_cell.length_a   1.000
_cell.length_b   1.000
_cell.length_c   1.000
_cell.angle_alpha   90.00
_cell.angle_beta   90.00
_cell.angle_gamma   90.00
#
_symmetry.space_group_name_H-M   'P 1'
#
loop_
_entity.id
_entity.type
_entity.pdbx_description
1 polymer ?
#
loop_
_entity_poly.entity_id
_entity_poly.type
_entity_poly.pdbx_seq_one_letter_code
_entity_poly.pdbx_strand_id
1 'polypeptide(L)'
;MFALRHLKTNAMKPLARPIAQHLRSSSLSLRKFSLLTETQNKDTTQQMFSVGGSNGFLPRQDPLAELPEEFSKLESLLQRMPMQLLDGTPGLLASGQFGDAVRDELPLYEIDGITDQRLLSALFRDYTFAASAYLLEPCDILYRSQSDYGLGRKLLPMNIAVPLSKVSKKIHSQPFMEYQDYNVYTNFFFHSLYNYKKINPLGGLTYDNLALIRSFAGSESEKGFVLNHVTMVSYSPSLVRYATGALDAVEANDRKRFDMQMAGLNETYESINREMEMMWSRSMPEDYIKFRTFIMGTKNQPMFPDGVIYEGVSEQPVSHRGESGANDSMVPLGDNLLQITELMPENPLTSVLRDFRSYRPTNHREFLEYVQHKAKHVGLKEFAMKDSNSAAVYLSNIDQIRAFRHRHWNFTKEYIIKHTSHPVATGGSPIITWLPNQLGAVLDLLDTVSGQIKKDQLTESNLIRVEEITKRAQAQKRFLDREVASLKTKFKDQDRT
;
A
#
# COMPACT_ATOMS: atom_id res chain seq x y z
N MET A 1 46.79 -42.15 -11.82
CA MET A 1 47.44 -43.25 -11.06
C MET A 1 47.82 -42.71 -9.70
N PHE A 2 47.46 -43.47 -8.68
CA PHE A 2 47.56 -43.27 -7.23
C PHE A 2 48.81 -42.55 -6.68
N ALA A 3 48.59 -41.72 -5.66
CA ALA A 3 49.37 -41.76 -4.42
C ALA A 3 48.52 -41.28 -3.23
N LEU A 4 48.03 -42.24 -2.46
CA LEU A 4 47.50 -42.08 -1.10
C LEU A 4 48.62 -41.68 -0.14
N ARG A 5 48.33 -40.88 0.90
CA ARG A 5 48.79 -41.14 2.28
C ARG A 5 48.04 -40.32 3.34
N HIS A 6 47.35 -41.10 4.18
CA HIS A 6 47.12 -40.99 5.63
C HIS A 6 46.31 -39.86 6.29
N LEU A 7 45.13 -40.32 6.75
CA LEU A 7 44.36 -39.92 7.92
C LEU A 7 45.21 -39.62 9.18
N LYS A 8 44.87 -38.52 9.86
CA LYS A 8 44.86 -38.44 11.33
C LYS A 8 43.52 -37.87 11.78
N THR A 9 42.90 -38.63 12.68
CA THR A 9 41.68 -38.33 13.42
C THR A 9 41.92 -37.20 14.43
N ASN A 10 40.93 -36.34 14.64
CA ASN A 10 40.73 -35.68 15.94
C ASN A 10 39.27 -35.23 16.13
N ALA A 11 38.63 -35.91 17.07
CA ALA A 11 37.60 -35.48 18.02
C ALA A 11 36.51 -34.48 17.58
N MET A 12 35.28 -35.00 17.46
CA MET A 12 34.03 -34.23 17.54
C MET A 12 33.93 -33.47 18.86
N LYS A 13 33.77 -32.14 18.79
CA LYS A 13 33.22 -31.32 19.87
C LYS A 13 31.69 -31.30 19.75
N PRO A 14 30.91 -31.44 20.84
CA PRO A 14 29.47 -31.32 20.78
C PRO A 14 29.07 -29.85 20.64
N LEU A 15 28.29 -29.54 19.60
CA LEU A 15 27.64 -28.26 19.40
C LEU A 15 26.61 -28.02 20.52
N ALA A 16 26.67 -26.81 21.08
CA ALA A 16 25.88 -26.36 22.21
C ALA A 16 24.37 -26.44 21.98
N ARG A 17 23.63 -26.81 23.04
CA ARG A 17 22.17 -26.80 23.12
C ARG A 17 21.61 -25.38 22.85
N PRO A 18 20.46 -25.25 22.16
CA PRO A 18 19.80 -23.96 22.04
C PRO A 18 19.23 -23.55 23.41
N ILE A 19 19.55 -22.33 23.83
CA ILE A 19 19.03 -21.68 25.04
C ILE A 19 17.55 -21.40 24.81
N ALA A 20 16.70 -22.32 25.25
CA ALA A 20 15.28 -22.06 25.46
C ALA A 20 15.09 -21.59 26.90
N GLN A 21 15.09 -20.28 27.14
CA GLN A 21 14.47 -19.68 28.33
C GLN A 21 14.38 -18.14 28.21
N HIS A 22 13.18 -17.62 28.51
CA HIS A 22 12.76 -16.22 28.65
C HIS A 22 11.92 -15.59 27.52
N LEU A 23 10.82 -16.25 27.15
CA LEU A 23 9.56 -15.54 26.94
C LEU A 23 8.77 -15.63 28.26
N ARG A 24 9.11 -14.77 29.21
CA ARG A 24 8.22 -14.49 30.35
C ARG A 24 7.02 -13.75 29.78
N SER A 25 5.83 -14.26 30.08
CA SER A 25 4.55 -13.58 29.87
C SER A 25 4.57 -12.24 30.60
N SER A 26 5.00 -11.18 29.93
CA SER A 26 4.63 -9.83 30.36
C SER A 26 3.15 -9.68 30.08
N SER A 27 2.37 -9.37 31.11
CA SER A 27 1.05 -8.80 30.94
C SER A 27 1.22 -7.51 30.14
N LEU A 28 1.06 -7.59 28.81
CA LEU A 28 1.05 -6.44 27.93
C LEU A 28 -0.17 -5.61 28.30
N SER A 29 0.05 -4.63 29.19
CA SER A 29 -0.83 -3.48 29.30
C SER A 29 -1.10 -2.98 27.88
N LEU A 30 -2.34 -3.07 27.42
CA LEU A 30 -2.77 -2.55 26.12
C LEU A 30 -2.23 -1.12 25.98
N ARG A 31 -1.29 -0.93 25.06
CA ARG A 31 -0.72 0.40 24.79
C ARG A 31 -1.88 1.25 24.28
N LYS A 32 -2.26 2.29 25.04
CA LYS A 32 -3.33 3.21 24.63
C LYS A 32 -2.85 3.97 23.38
N PHE A 33 -3.60 3.91 22.30
CA PHE A 33 -3.39 4.75 21.13
C PHE A 33 -4.25 6.02 21.26
N SER A 34 -3.66 7.19 21.05
CA SER A 34 -4.39 8.46 21.05
C SER A 34 -4.62 8.92 19.62
N LEU A 35 -5.89 8.98 19.21
CA LEU A 35 -6.26 9.60 17.93
C LEU A 35 -5.94 11.09 17.99
N LEU A 36 -5.51 11.65 16.85
CA LEU A 36 -5.30 13.08 16.77
C LEU A 36 -6.61 13.85 16.90
N THR A 37 -6.53 14.95 17.67
CA THR A 37 -7.60 15.92 17.84
C THR A 37 -7.46 17.06 16.84
N GLU A 38 -8.58 17.73 16.53
CA GLU A 38 -8.60 18.84 15.56
C GLU A 38 -7.64 19.99 15.91
N THR A 39 -7.37 20.21 17.19
CA THR A 39 -6.42 21.22 17.69
C THR A 39 -4.99 20.97 17.23
N GLN A 40 -4.63 19.72 16.92
CA GLN A 40 -3.28 19.38 16.47
C GLN A 40 -3.08 19.65 14.98
N ASN A 41 -4.13 19.83 14.18
CA ASN A 41 -4.04 19.95 12.71
C ASN A 41 -3.18 21.12 12.19
N LYS A 42 -2.94 22.15 13.00
CA LYS A 42 -2.13 23.33 12.63
C LYS A 42 -0.65 23.23 13.03
N ASP A 43 -0.27 22.19 13.77
CA ASP A 43 1.12 21.99 14.18
C ASP A 43 1.96 21.52 12.99
N THR A 44 2.90 22.36 12.55
CA THR A 44 3.81 22.10 11.42
C THR A 44 4.97 21.18 11.77
N THR A 45 5.17 20.85 13.05
CA THR A 45 6.23 19.94 13.50
C THR A 45 5.79 18.47 13.51
N GLN A 46 4.49 18.23 13.43
CA GLN A 46 3.93 16.89 13.47
C GLN A 46 3.81 16.26 12.09
N GLN A 47 4.13 14.96 12.00
CA GLN A 47 4.09 14.17 10.77
C GLN A 47 2.73 14.27 10.06
N MET A 48 2.78 14.48 8.75
CA MET A 48 1.58 14.68 7.91
C MET A 48 0.62 13.48 7.93
N PHE A 49 1.16 12.26 8.00
CA PHE A 49 0.40 11.01 7.99
C PHE A 49 0.24 10.45 9.40
N SER A 50 -0.71 11.02 10.12
CA SER A 50 -1.08 10.60 11.47
C SER A 50 -2.59 10.37 11.53
N VAL A 51 -3.00 9.27 12.15
CA VAL A 51 -4.40 8.84 12.24
C VAL A 51 -5.19 9.80 13.13
N GLY A 52 -6.21 10.43 12.56
CA GLY A 52 -7.08 11.35 13.28
C GLY A 52 -8.55 11.09 13.02
N GLY A 53 -9.40 11.65 13.88
CA GLY A 53 -10.86 11.48 13.76
C GLY A 53 -11.45 12.14 12.50
N SER A 54 -10.86 13.25 12.06
CA SER A 54 -11.33 14.03 10.91
C SER A 54 -10.67 13.65 9.58
N ASN A 55 -9.37 13.32 9.60
CA ASN A 55 -8.61 12.97 8.40
C ASN A 55 -8.50 11.45 8.18
N GLY A 56 -8.79 10.61 9.19
CA GLY A 56 -8.61 9.17 9.07
C GLY A 56 -7.16 8.84 8.73
N PHE A 57 -6.93 8.25 7.55
CA PHE A 57 -5.61 7.93 6.99
C PHE A 57 -5.08 8.96 5.98
N LEU A 58 -5.85 10.02 5.67
CA LEU A 58 -5.40 11.12 4.82
C LEU A 58 -4.38 12.01 5.54
N PRO A 59 -3.60 12.81 4.79
CA PRO A 59 -2.74 13.79 5.43
C PRO A 59 -3.56 14.78 6.25
N ARG A 60 -2.97 15.28 7.34
CA ARG A 60 -3.64 16.22 8.24
C ARG A 60 -3.95 17.59 7.61
N GLN A 61 -3.21 17.97 6.57
CA GLN A 61 -3.40 19.20 5.81
C GLN A 61 -3.32 18.86 4.33
N ASP A 62 -3.99 19.67 3.51
CA ASP A 62 -3.93 19.52 2.06
C ASP A 62 -2.48 19.64 1.57
N PRO A 63 -2.05 18.81 0.61
CA PRO A 63 -0.69 18.84 0.09
C PRO A 63 -0.29 20.23 -0.40
N LEU A 64 0.99 20.56 -0.28
CA LEU A 64 1.52 21.78 -0.88
C LEU A 64 1.59 21.59 -2.40
N ALA A 65 0.78 22.37 -3.12
CA ALA A 65 0.64 22.26 -4.58
C ALA A 65 1.81 22.89 -5.34
N GLU A 66 2.36 23.97 -4.81
CA GLU A 66 3.48 24.72 -5.40
C GLU A 66 4.57 24.84 -4.34
N LEU A 67 5.80 24.47 -4.70
CA LEU A 67 6.94 24.64 -3.80
C LEU A 67 7.28 26.13 -3.62
N PRO A 68 7.89 26.53 -2.48
CA PRO A 68 8.39 27.88 -2.30
C PRO A 68 9.40 28.29 -3.38
N GLU A 69 9.55 29.60 -3.62
CA GLU A 69 10.43 30.17 -4.66
C GLU A 69 11.87 29.66 -4.61
N GLU A 70 12.36 29.34 -3.41
CA GLU A 70 13.70 28.76 -3.20
C GLU A 70 13.89 27.44 -3.95
N PHE A 71 12.82 26.69 -4.24
CA PHE A 71 12.82 25.42 -4.99
C PHE A 71 12.28 25.55 -6.43
N SER A 72 12.20 26.78 -6.98
CA SER A 72 11.61 27.05 -8.29
C SER A 72 12.20 26.23 -9.44
N LYS A 73 13.50 25.88 -9.39
CA LYS A 73 14.11 25.00 -10.41
C LYS A 73 13.56 23.57 -10.35
N LEU A 74 13.33 23.03 -9.15
CA LEU A 74 12.73 21.70 -8.99
C LEU A 74 11.27 21.72 -9.44
N GLU A 75 10.51 22.74 -9.04
CA GLU A 75 9.12 22.94 -9.48
C GLU A 75 9.03 23.00 -11.01
N SER A 76 9.81 23.88 -11.65
CA SER A 76 9.82 24.04 -13.11
C SER A 76 10.23 22.76 -13.85
N LEU A 77 11.22 22.04 -13.33
CA LEU A 77 11.68 20.78 -13.91
C LEU A 77 10.55 19.73 -13.89
N LEU A 78 9.86 19.59 -12.76
CA LEU A 78 8.78 18.62 -12.60
C LEU A 78 7.50 19.00 -13.34
N GLN A 79 7.23 20.30 -13.54
CA GLN A 79 6.13 20.75 -14.39
C GLN A 79 6.35 20.41 -15.87
N ARG A 80 7.61 20.43 -16.34
CA ARG A 80 8.00 20.06 -17.72
C ARG A 80 8.31 18.57 -17.91
N MET A 81 8.41 17.82 -16.82
CA MET A 81 8.76 16.40 -16.81
C MET A 81 7.79 15.49 -17.59
N PRO A 82 6.45 15.61 -17.45
CA PRO A 82 5.52 14.60 -17.94
C PRO A 82 5.68 14.30 -19.43
N MET A 83 5.31 13.10 -19.88
CA MET A 83 5.31 12.78 -21.32
C MET A 83 4.42 13.74 -22.11
N GLN A 84 3.23 14.05 -21.59
CA GLN A 84 2.33 15.05 -22.15
C GLN A 84 2.08 16.15 -21.12
N LEU A 85 2.28 17.40 -21.51
CA LEU A 85 1.97 18.57 -20.69
C LEU A 85 0.47 18.91 -20.75
N LEU A 86 0.03 19.80 -19.86
CA LEU A 86 -1.38 20.20 -19.77
C LEU A 86 -1.92 20.87 -21.05
N ASP A 87 -1.04 21.52 -21.82
CA ASP A 87 -1.37 22.12 -23.12
C ASP A 87 -1.33 21.11 -24.29
N GLY A 88 -1.04 19.83 -24.00
CA GLY A 88 -0.95 18.76 -24.99
C GLY A 88 0.41 18.64 -25.67
N THR A 89 1.37 19.51 -25.38
CA THR A 89 2.73 19.43 -25.94
C THR A 89 3.56 18.33 -25.26
N PRO A 90 4.55 17.75 -25.96
CA PRO A 90 5.44 16.75 -25.35
C PRO A 90 6.37 17.40 -24.31
N GLY A 91 6.47 16.78 -23.13
CA GLY A 91 7.45 17.19 -22.11
C GLY A 91 8.76 16.38 -22.18
N LEU A 92 9.58 16.52 -21.14
CA LEU A 92 10.96 16.01 -21.12
C LEU A 92 11.03 14.48 -21.20
N LEU A 93 10.10 13.76 -20.56
CA LEU A 93 10.06 12.29 -20.64
C LEU A 93 9.65 11.79 -22.02
N ALA A 94 8.87 12.55 -22.79
CA ALA A 94 8.52 12.16 -24.15
C ALA A 94 9.75 12.23 -25.07
N SER A 95 10.59 13.27 -24.93
CA SER A 95 11.82 13.46 -25.70
C SER A 95 13.04 12.73 -25.14
N GLY A 96 12.96 12.17 -23.93
CA GLY A 96 14.08 11.48 -23.27
C GLY A 96 15.18 12.44 -22.77
N GLN A 97 14.81 13.69 -22.48
CA GLN A 97 15.72 14.76 -22.10
C GLN A 97 15.66 15.09 -20.60
N PHE A 98 14.88 14.34 -19.81
CA PHE A 98 14.75 14.62 -18.37
C PHE A 98 16.09 14.43 -17.65
N GLY A 99 16.84 13.38 -17.99
CA GLY A 99 18.17 13.16 -17.43
C GLY A 99 19.16 14.30 -17.68
N ASP A 100 19.12 14.89 -18.88
CA ASP A 100 19.96 16.05 -19.23
C ASP A 100 19.52 17.32 -18.50
N ALA A 101 18.20 17.56 -18.42
CA ALA A 101 17.66 18.69 -17.66
C ALA A 101 17.99 18.61 -16.15
N VAL A 102 17.96 17.41 -15.55
CA VAL A 102 18.42 17.20 -14.17
C VAL A 102 19.90 17.58 -14.01
N ARG A 103 20.75 17.16 -14.95
CA ARG A 103 22.20 17.46 -14.92
C ARG A 103 22.47 18.96 -15.05
N ASP A 104 21.77 19.62 -15.96
CA ASP A 104 22.08 20.99 -16.36
C ASP A 104 21.36 22.07 -15.53
N GLU A 105 20.19 21.74 -14.96
CA GLU A 105 19.30 22.74 -14.35
C GLU A 105 19.04 22.57 -12.84
N LEU A 106 19.13 21.35 -12.29
CA LEU A 106 18.74 21.09 -10.89
C LEU A 106 19.93 21.31 -9.93
N PRO A 107 19.90 22.36 -9.08
CA PRO A 107 20.96 22.57 -8.10
C PRO A 107 20.86 21.59 -6.94
N LEU A 108 21.96 21.43 -6.20
CA LEU A 108 21.95 20.77 -4.91
C LEU A 108 21.38 21.74 -3.86
N TYR A 109 20.21 21.41 -3.32
CA TYR A 109 19.55 22.21 -2.29
C TYR A 109 19.96 21.79 -0.87
N GLU A 110 20.21 22.78 -0.02
CA GLU A 110 20.41 22.56 1.42
C GLU A 110 19.07 22.57 2.15
N ILE A 111 18.74 21.45 2.80
CA ILE A 111 17.43 21.25 3.45
C ILE A 111 17.52 20.97 4.95
N ASP A 112 18.72 21.05 5.55
CA ASP A 112 18.93 20.72 6.96
C ASP A 112 18.15 21.64 7.91
N GLY A 113 17.98 22.91 7.52
CA GLY A 113 17.20 23.90 8.29
C GLY A 113 15.69 23.71 8.22
N ILE A 114 15.17 22.88 7.33
CA ILE A 114 13.71 22.73 7.14
C ILE A 114 13.15 21.76 8.17
N THR A 115 12.18 22.23 8.95
CA THR A 115 11.48 21.43 9.96
C THR A 115 9.97 21.33 9.71
N ASP A 116 9.42 22.18 8.83
CA ASP A 116 8.01 22.15 8.45
C ASP A 116 7.69 20.83 7.73
N GLN A 117 6.88 20.00 8.38
CA GLN A 117 6.48 18.69 7.89
C GLN A 117 5.66 18.76 6.60
N ARG A 118 4.92 19.86 6.36
CA ARG A 118 4.14 20.04 5.13
C ARG A 118 5.07 20.27 3.93
N LEU A 119 6.10 21.10 4.11
CA LEU A 119 7.13 21.35 3.10
C LEU A 119 8.02 20.14 2.89
N LEU A 120 8.50 19.50 3.96
CA LEU A 120 9.28 18.26 3.85
C LEU A 120 8.52 17.16 3.10
N SER A 121 7.22 17.03 3.36
CA SER A 121 6.35 16.09 2.65
C SER A 121 6.21 16.41 1.16
N ALA A 122 6.16 17.70 0.79
CA ALA A 122 6.08 18.14 -0.60
C ALA A 122 7.40 17.93 -1.34
N LEU A 123 8.53 18.27 -0.69
CA LEU A 123 9.86 17.98 -1.21
C LEU A 123 10.08 16.49 -1.39
N PHE A 124 9.62 15.66 -0.43
CA PHE A 124 9.73 14.21 -0.56
C PHE A 124 8.96 13.69 -1.79
N ARG A 125 7.71 14.12 -1.98
CA ARG A 125 6.93 13.80 -3.18
C ARG A 125 7.71 14.21 -4.43
N ASP A 126 8.17 15.44 -4.51
CA ASP A 126 8.78 15.99 -5.71
C ASP A 126 10.14 15.32 -6.05
N TYR A 127 10.99 15.08 -5.06
CA TYR A 127 12.24 14.35 -5.25
C TYR A 127 12.05 12.87 -5.59
N THR A 128 11.00 12.22 -5.08
CA THR A 128 10.71 10.83 -5.46
C THR A 128 10.21 10.71 -6.90
N PHE A 129 9.40 11.67 -7.36
CA PHE A 129 9.06 11.77 -8.78
C PHE A 129 10.31 12.00 -9.65
N ALA A 130 11.17 12.95 -9.26
CA ALA A 130 12.42 13.20 -9.98
C ALA A 130 13.35 11.96 -10.01
N ALA A 131 13.53 11.29 -8.88
CA ALA A 131 14.37 10.11 -8.77
C ALA A 131 13.89 8.97 -9.68
N SER A 132 12.59 8.70 -9.67
CA SER A 132 12.04 7.62 -10.48
C SER A 132 12.05 7.93 -11.97
N ALA A 133 11.64 9.15 -12.35
CA ALA A 133 11.74 9.62 -13.73
C ALA A 133 13.18 9.53 -14.25
N TYR A 134 14.15 9.97 -13.44
CA TYR A 134 15.56 9.88 -13.80
C TYR A 134 16.04 8.44 -13.96
N LEU A 135 15.75 7.54 -13.00
CA LEU A 135 16.29 6.19 -13.04
C LEU A 135 15.66 5.34 -14.17
N LEU A 136 14.38 5.56 -14.47
CA LEU A 136 13.57 4.71 -15.35
C LEU A 136 13.32 5.29 -16.75
N GLU A 137 13.71 6.53 -17.03
CA GLU A 137 13.58 7.13 -18.38
C GLU A 137 14.19 6.25 -19.50
N PRO A 138 15.42 5.68 -19.37
CA PRO A 138 15.93 4.78 -20.40
C PRO A 138 15.07 3.53 -20.59
N CYS A 139 14.49 3.01 -19.50
CA CYS A 139 13.60 1.86 -19.54
C CYS A 139 12.31 2.18 -20.27
N ASP A 140 11.74 3.36 -20.04
CA ASP A 140 10.52 3.79 -20.72
C ASP A 140 10.74 3.97 -22.22
N ILE A 141 11.83 4.63 -22.61
CA ILE A 141 12.19 4.84 -24.03
C ILE A 141 12.33 3.49 -24.75
N LEU A 142 13.04 2.54 -24.12
CA LEU A 142 13.22 1.23 -24.71
C LEU A 142 11.90 0.46 -24.75
N TYR A 143 11.09 0.54 -23.70
CA TYR A 143 9.82 -0.16 -23.64
C TYR A 143 8.84 0.34 -24.72
N ARG A 144 8.76 1.67 -24.93
CA ARG A 144 7.93 2.26 -25.99
C ARG A 144 8.36 1.85 -27.40
N SER A 145 9.64 1.56 -27.61
CA SER A 145 10.18 1.21 -28.93
C SER A 145 10.26 -0.29 -29.20
N GLN A 146 10.50 -1.11 -28.18
CA GLN A 146 10.82 -2.55 -28.32
C GLN A 146 10.02 -3.46 -27.39
N SER A 147 9.15 -2.92 -26.54
CA SER A 147 8.43 -3.68 -25.49
C SER A 147 9.35 -4.42 -24.51
N ASP A 148 10.57 -3.92 -24.34
CA ASP A 148 11.57 -4.39 -23.37
C ASP A 148 12.00 -3.21 -22.48
N TYR A 149 12.12 -3.46 -21.18
CA TYR A 149 12.53 -2.44 -20.22
C TYR A 149 14.04 -2.20 -20.21
N GLY A 150 14.87 -3.13 -20.69
CA GLY A 150 16.33 -2.96 -20.68
C GLY A 150 16.90 -2.63 -19.30
N LEU A 151 17.90 -1.76 -19.25
CA LEU A 151 18.57 -1.35 -18.01
C LEU A 151 18.26 0.11 -17.67
N GLY A 152 17.99 0.36 -16.39
CA GLY A 152 17.85 1.71 -15.84
C GLY A 152 19.20 2.36 -15.54
N ARG A 153 19.18 3.65 -15.16
CA ARG A 153 20.40 4.34 -14.73
C ARG A 153 20.89 3.77 -13.40
N LYS A 154 22.18 3.39 -13.31
CA LYS A 154 22.75 2.79 -12.09
C LYS A 154 23.12 3.79 -10.99
N LEU A 155 23.13 5.08 -11.32
CA LEU A 155 23.52 6.17 -10.43
C LEU A 155 22.36 7.16 -10.33
N LEU A 156 21.99 7.53 -9.11
CA LEU A 156 21.15 8.69 -8.84
C LEU A 156 22.05 9.88 -8.47
N PRO A 157 22.01 11.00 -9.21
CA PRO A 157 22.94 12.11 -9.03
C PRO A 157 22.73 12.83 -7.70
N MET A 158 23.79 13.44 -7.18
CA MET A 158 23.80 14.00 -5.82
C MET A 158 22.74 15.08 -5.59
N ASN A 159 22.38 15.84 -6.64
CA ASN A 159 21.36 16.89 -6.61
C ASN A 159 19.94 16.35 -6.36
N ILE A 160 19.70 15.06 -6.58
CA ILE A 160 18.49 14.34 -6.17
C ILE A 160 18.76 13.51 -4.92
N ALA A 161 19.82 12.70 -4.93
CA ALA A 161 20.08 11.68 -3.92
C ALA A 161 20.28 12.26 -2.51
N VAL A 162 21.07 13.32 -2.37
CA VAL A 162 21.38 13.95 -1.06
C VAL A 162 20.14 14.57 -0.43
N PRO A 163 19.41 15.51 -1.09
CA PRO A 163 18.23 16.10 -0.49
C PRO A 163 17.13 15.05 -0.27
N LEU A 164 16.92 14.10 -1.18
CA LEU A 164 15.95 13.02 -0.97
C LEU A 164 16.28 12.21 0.29
N SER A 165 17.54 11.79 0.48
CA SER A 165 17.96 11.06 1.68
C SER A 165 17.78 11.86 2.97
N LYS A 166 18.11 13.16 2.95
CA LYS A 166 17.93 14.06 4.09
C LYS A 166 16.44 14.26 4.43
N VAL A 167 15.58 14.50 3.43
CA VAL A 167 14.11 14.63 3.65
C VAL A 167 13.57 13.32 4.22
N SER A 168 13.90 12.20 3.59
CA SER A 168 13.47 10.86 4.00
C SER A 168 13.75 10.61 5.47
N LYS A 169 14.95 10.93 5.95
CA LYS A 169 15.29 10.78 7.38
C LYS A 169 14.40 11.64 8.29
N LYS A 170 14.10 12.89 7.90
CA LYS A 170 13.30 13.86 8.70
C LYS A 170 11.82 13.49 8.80
N ILE A 171 11.24 12.87 7.78
CA ILE A 171 9.82 12.44 7.77
C ILE A 171 9.66 10.95 8.10
N HIS A 172 10.75 10.29 8.52
CA HIS A 172 10.79 8.86 8.75
C HIS A 172 10.30 8.05 7.55
N SER A 173 10.98 8.21 6.42
CA SER A 173 10.77 7.69 5.07
C SER A 173 12.04 7.05 4.49
N GLN A 174 11.90 6.24 3.43
CA GLN A 174 13.03 5.74 2.63
C GLN A 174 13.21 6.61 1.37
N PRO A 175 14.40 6.70 0.76
CA PRO A 175 14.65 7.64 -0.33
C PRO A 175 14.15 7.16 -1.71
N PHE A 176 12.90 6.69 -1.82
CA PHE A 176 12.29 6.28 -3.10
C PHE A 176 10.75 6.29 -3.05
N MET A 177 10.08 6.23 -4.22
CA MET A 177 8.60 6.26 -4.32
C MET A 177 7.89 5.14 -3.54
N GLU A 178 8.55 4.00 -3.33
CA GLU A 178 8.09 2.96 -2.41
C GLU A 178 9.18 2.60 -1.36
N TYR A 179 8.73 1.87 -0.33
CA TYR A 179 9.37 1.48 0.90
C TYR A 179 10.40 0.32 0.78
N GLN A 180 11.51 0.38 1.54
CA GLN A 180 12.24 -0.72 2.24
C GLN A 180 13.47 -0.16 2.99
N ASP A 181 13.89 -0.53 4.21
CA ASP A 181 13.94 -1.82 4.95
C ASP A 181 13.76 -1.64 6.50
N TYR A 182 13.95 -2.71 7.28
CA TYR A 182 13.82 -2.87 8.76
C TYR A 182 14.11 -1.64 9.65
N ASN A 183 13.18 -1.41 10.61
CA ASN A 183 13.16 -0.38 11.65
C ASN A 183 13.04 1.08 11.17
N VAL A 184 11.82 1.63 11.28
CA VAL A 184 11.48 3.06 11.53
C VAL A 184 10.95 3.94 10.35
N TYR A 185 10.99 3.58 9.07
CA TYR A 185 10.71 4.54 7.96
C TYR A 185 9.38 4.27 7.18
N THR A 186 8.90 5.04 6.16
CA THR A 186 7.51 5.05 5.54
C THR A 186 7.35 5.85 4.20
N ASN A 187 6.70 5.33 3.10
CA ASN A 187 6.60 6.05 1.78
C ASN A 187 5.34 6.04 0.87
N PHE A 188 4.42 5.07 0.92
CA PHE A 188 3.32 4.94 -0.08
C PHE A 188 2.43 6.18 -0.23
N PHE A 189 2.36 6.97 0.82
CA PHE A 189 1.46 8.10 0.95
C PHE A 189 1.77 9.26 0.00
N PHE A 190 2.97 9.34 -0.57
CA PHE A 190 3.39 10.54 -1.29
C PHE A 190 3.06 10.51 -2.78
N HIS A 191 3.07 9.34 -3.40
CA HIS A 191 2.65 9.20 -4.80
C HIS A 191 1.12 9.28 -4.97
N SER A 192 0.35 8.77 -4.00
CA SER A 192 -1.11 8.77 -4.03
C SER A 192 -1.72 9.82 -3.09
N LEU A 193 -1.56 9.64 -1.78
CA LEU A 193 -2.25 10.41 -0.75
C LEU A 193 -1.66 11.82 -0.47
N TYR A 194 -0.58 12.22 -1.14
CA TYR A 194 0.02 13.57 -1.08
C TYR A 194 0.24 14.20 -2.47
N ASN A 195 -0.27 13.57 -3.53
CA ASN A 195 -0.14 14.05 -4.91
C ASN A 195 -1.49 14.56 -5.48
N TYR A 196 -2.24 15.29 -4.67
CA TYR A 196 -3.50 15.91 -5.11
C TYR A 196 -3.58 17.36 -4.64
N LYS A 197 -4.27 18.18 -5.41
CA LYS A 197 -4.75 19.51 -5.00
C LYS A 197 -6.25 19.59 -5.23
N LYS A 198 -6.94 20.34 -4.37
CA LYS A 198 -8.36 20.68 -4.58
C LYS A 198 -8.47 21.80 -5.61
N ILE A 199 -9.40 21.67 -6.53
CA ILE A 199 -9.73 22.72 -7.50
C ILE A 199 -10.51 23.83 -6.79
N ASN A 200 -11.58 23.46 -6.07
CA ASN A 200 -12.25 24.31 -5.11
C ASN A 200 -11.77 23.98 -3.69
N PRO A 201 -11.03 24.87 -3.02
CA PRO A 201 -10.51 24.65 -1.66
C PRO A 201 -11.58 24.35 -0.61
N LEU A 202 -12.82 24.82 -0.83
CA LEU A 202 -13.97 24.59 0.05
C LEU A 202 -14.75 23.31 -0.29
N GLY A 203 -14.44 22.66 -1.42
CA GLY A 203 -15.08 21.42 -1.83
C GLY A 203 -14.52 20.18 -1.13
N GLY A 204 -15.28 19.08 -1.21
CA GLY A 204 -14.86 17.78 -0.70
C GLY A 204 -13.77 17.11 -1.56
N LEU A 205 -13.28 15.95 -1.10
CA LEU A 205 -12.32 15.11 -1.82
C LEU A 205 -13.03 14.21 -2.85
N THR A 206 -13.81 14.83 -3.73
CA THR A 206 -14.48 14.14 -4.85
C THR A 206 -13.60 14.18 -6.10
N TYR A 207 -13.68 13.14 -6.94
CA TYR A 207 -12.84 13.04 -8.15
C TYR A 207 -12.83 14.33 -9.00
N ASP A 208 -14.01 14.91 -9.25
CA ASP A 208 -14.16 16.11 -10.08
C ASP A 208 -13.60 17.39 -9.44
N ASN A 209 -13.35 17.37 -8.12
CA ASN A 209 -12.77 18.50 -7.38
C ASN A 209 -11.26 18.32 -7.15
N LEU A 210 -10.65 17.26 -7.71
CA LEU A 210 -9.25 16.94 -7.49
C LEU A 210 -8.44 17.02 -8.78
N ALA A 211 -7.21 17.48 -8.67
CA ALA A 211 -6.22 17.47 -9.73
C ALA A 211 -4.88 16.94 -9.20
N LEU A 212 -4.07 16.34 -10.07
CA LEU A 212 -2.72 15.93 -9.71
C LEU A 212 -1.81 17.15 -9.54
N ILE A 213 -0.81 17.00 -8.65
CA ILE A 213 0.26 17.99 -8.52
C ILE A 213 1.43 17.63 -9.44
N ARG A 214 1.76 16.33 -9.52
CA ARG A 214 2.79 15.75 -10.38
C ARG A 214 2.24 14.57 -11.16
N SER A 215 2.77 14.36 -12.37
CA SER A 215 2.40 13.27 -13.27
C SER A 215 3.62 12.80 -14.07
N PHE A 216 3.64 11.53 -14.46
CA PHE A 216 4.64 10.96 -15.37
C PHE A 216 4.14 10.95 -16.81
N ALA A 217 2.94 10.43 -17.05
CA ALA A 217 2.34 10.43 -18.38
C ALA A 217 1.63 11.76 -18.69
N GLY A 218 1.00 12.37 -17.68
CA GLY A 218 0.15 13.54 -17.86
C GLY A 218 -1.19 13.21 -18.54
N SER A 219 -1.62 11.94 -18.47
CA SER A 219 -2.87 11.47 -19.06
C SER A 219 -4.02 11.50 -18.05
N GLU A 220 -5.26 11.57 -18.56
CA GLU A 220 -6.45 11.42 -17.71
C GLU A 220 -6.48 10.04 -17.03
N SER A 221 -5.92 9.00 -17.65
CA SER A 221 -5.84 7.68 -17.04
C SER A 221 -4.90 7.65 -15.83
N GLU A 222 -3.74 8.32 -15.87
CA GLU A 222 -2.86 8.44 -14.70
C GLU A 222 -3.54 9.22 -13.56
N LYS A 223 -4.20 10.33 -13.90
CA LYS A 223 -5.03 11.11 -12.97
C LYS A 223 -6.11 10.23 -12.34
N GLY A 224 -6.82 9.45 -13.15
CA GLY A 224 -7.81 8.48 -12.74
C GLY A 224 -7.25 7.47 -11.75
N PHE A 225 -6.12 6.85 -12.11
CA PHE A 225 -5.47 5.82 -11.30
C PHE A 225 -5.10 6.36 -9.91
N VAL A 226 -4.46 7.53 -9.84
CA VAL A 226 -3.99 8.12 -8.58
C VAL A 226 -5.15 8.68 -7.76
N LEU A 227 -6.03 9.50 -8.35
CA LEU A 227 -7.08 10.18 -7.59
C LEU A 227 -8.19 9.23 -7.13
N ASN A 228 -8.42 8.10 -7.81
CA ASN A 228 -9.36 7.09 -7.32
C ASN A 228 -8.94 6.52 -5.96
N HIS A 229 -7.63 6.38 -5.70
CA HIS A 229 -7.14 5.99 -4.38
C HIS A 229 -7.43 7.07 -3.34
N VAL A 230 -7.31 8.36 -3.68
CA VAL A 230 -7.63 9.48 -2.78
C VAL A 230 -9.12 9.49 -2.43
N THR A 231 -10.01 9.30 -3.41
CA THR A 231 -11.46 9.26 -3.15
C THR A 231 -11.84 8.06 -2.27
N MET A 232 -11.24 6.90 -2.48
CA MET A 232 -11.43 5.73 -1.60
C MET A 232 -10.98 6.03 -0.16
N VAL A 233 -9.77 6.58 0.02
CA VAL A 233 -9.21 6.86 1.36
C VAL A 233 -9.92 8.03 2.05
N SER A 234 -10.67 8.86 1.33
CA SER A 234 -11.51 9.91 1.92
C SER A 234 -12.60 9.39 2.87
N TYR A 235 -12.96 8.10 2.77
CA TYR A 235 -13.88 7.43 3.68
C TYR A 235 -13.21 6.90 4.97
N SER A 236 -11.89 6.95 5.07
CA SER A 236 -11.13 6.47 6.22
C SER A 236 -11.48 7.12 7.58
N PRO A 237 -11.92 8.40 7.68
CA PRO A 237 -12.39 8.94 8.96
C PRO A 237 -13.56 8.13 9.55
N SER A 238 -14.51 7.74 8.69
CA SER A 238 -15.63 6.89 9.09
C SER A 238 -15.17 5.49 9.48
N LEU A 239 -14.21 4.89 8.75
CA LEU A 239 -13.64 3.60 9.12
C LEU A 239 -13.01 3.63 10.52
N VAL A 240 -12.18 4.65 10.81
CA VAL A 240 -11.53 4.81 12.12
C VAL A 240 -12.58 4.97 13.22
N ARG A 241 -13.60 5.80 13.00
CA ARG A 241 -14.71 6.02 13.94
C ARG A 241 -15.48 4.73 14.24
N TYR A 242 -15.89 3.99 13.21
CA TYR A 242 -16.68 2.78 13.40
C TYR A 242 -15.86 1.62 13.98
N ALA A 243 -14.59 1.49 13.59
CA ALA A 243 -13.70 0.48 14.16
C ALA A 243 -13.46 0.70 15.66
N THR A 244 -13.11 1.93 16.05
CA THR A 244 -12.91 2.28 17.46
C THR A 244 -14.21 2.19 18.26
N GLY A 245 -15.31 2.68 17.70
CA GLY A 245 -16.64 2.59 18.31
C GLY A 245 -17.11 1.15 18.54
N ALA A 246 -16.81 0.22 17.63
CA ALA A 246 -17.12 -1.19 17.80
C ALA A 246 -16.32 -1.83 18.94
N LEU A 247 -15.02 -1.51 19.05
CA LEU A 247 -14.17 -1.97 20.16
C LEU A 247 -14.69 -1.49 21.51
N ASP A 248 -15.03 -0.20 21.60
CA ASP A 248 -15.59 0.41 22.82
C ASP A 248 -16.93 -0.22 23.20
N ALA A 249 -17.77 -0.54 22.20
CA ALA A 249 -19.07 -1.17 22.43
C ALA A 249 -18.94 -2.59 23.01
N VAL A 250 -17.97 -3.37 22.53
CA VAL A 250 -17.69 -4.71 23.09
C VAL A 250 -17.19 -4.59 24.52
N GLU A 251 -16.28 -3.65 24.81
CA GLU A 251 -15.77 -3.41 26.17
C GLU A 251 -16.87 -2.98 27.15
N ALA A 252 -17.85 -2.19 26.68
CA ALA A 252 -19.03 -1.81 27.43
C ALA A 252 -20.14 -2.89 27.46
N ASN A 253 -19.94 -4.03 26.79
CA ASN A 253 -20.95 -5.08 26.60
C ASN A 253 -22.27 -4.54 25.99
N ASP A 254 -22.19 -3.52 25.13
CA ASP A 254 -23.32 -2.87 24.47
C ASP A 254 -23.54 -3.44 23.06
N ARG A 255 -24.43 -4.43 22.99
CA ARG A 255 -24.81 -5.12 21.74
C ARG A 255 -25.37 -4.18 20.69
N LYS A 256 -26.28 -3.28 21.09
CA LYS A 256 -26.97 -2.39 20.16
C LYS A 256 -25.99 -1.43 19.52
N ARG A 257 -25.11 -0.83 20.33
CA ARG A 257 -24.04 0.02 19.82
C ARG A 257 -23.09 -0.77 18.94
N PHE A 258 -22.69 -1.98 19.32
CA PHE A 258 -21.84 -2.83 18.48
C PHE A 258 -22.44 -3.04 17.09
N ASP A 259 -23.71 -3.45 17.00
CA ASP A 259 -24.38 -3.69 15.72
C ASP A 259 -24.48 -2.41 14.87
N MET A 260 -24.76 -1.26 15.49
CA MET A 260 -24.75 0.04 14.81
C MET A 260 -23.37 0.40 14.24
N GLN A 261 -22.30 0.18 15.01
CA GLN A 261 -20.93 0.48 14.56
C GLN A 261 -20.50 -0.48 13.44
N MET A 262 -20.83 -1.77 13.54
CA MET A 262 -20.54 -2.76 12.51
C MET A 262 -21.35 -2.54 11.22
N ALA A 263 -22.60 -2.05 11.32
CA ALA A 263 -23.39 -1.65 10.17
C ALA A 263 -22.78 -0.42 9.48
N GLY A 264 -22.41 0.62 10.24
CA GLY A 264 -21.74 1.80 9.70
C GLY A 264 -20.38 1.49 9.05
N LEU A 265 -19.63 0.55 9.62
CA LEU A 265 -18.41 0.03 9.01
C LEU A 265 -18.70 -0.64 7.66
N ASN A 266 -19.78 -1.42 7.57
CA ASN A 266 -20.19 -2.10 6.35
C ASN A 266 -20.53 -1.11 5.23
N GLU A 267 -21.36 -0.12 5.53
CA GLU A 267 -21.77 0.95 4.59
C GLU A 267 -20.56 1.77 4.10
N THR A 268 -19.59 1.99 4.99
CA THR A 268 -18.35 2.69 4.65
C THR A 268 -17.52 1.86 3.66
N TYR A 269 -17.32 0.56 3.91
CA TYR A 269 -16.62 -0.31 2.95
C TYR A 269 -17.40 -0.51 1.65
N GLU A 270 -18.73 -0.50 1.67
CA GLU A 270 -19.54 -0.53 0.45
C GLU A 270 -19.27 0.72 -0.40
N SER A 271 -19.21 1.89 0.23
CA SER A 271 -18.87 3.15 -0.45
C SER A 271 -17.46 3.13 -1.04
N ILE A 272 -16.48 2.58 -0.30
CA ILE A 272 -15.11 2.37 -0.80
C ILE A 272 -15.10 1.41 -2.00
N ASN A 273 -15.87 0.32 -1.94
CA ASN A 273 -15.99 -0.63 -3.05
C ASN A 273 -16.66 0.01 -4.29
N ARG A 274 -17.62 0.93 -4.11
CA ARG A 274 -18.21 1.72 -5.20
C ARG A 274 -17.18 2.66 -5.83
N GLU A 275 -16.41 3.39 -5.03
CA GLU A 275 -15.31 4.21 -5.55
C GLU A 275 -14.24 3.38 -6.25
N MET A 276 -13.93 2.20 -5.72
CA MET A 276 -12.98 1.29 -6.36
C MET A 276 -13.45 0.90 -7.77
N GLU A 277 -14.74 0.61 -7.96
CA GLU A 277 -15.33 0.26 -9.27
C GLU A 277 -15.17 1.38 -10.32
N MET A 278 -15.13 2.64 -9.88
CA MET A 278 -14.97 3.79 -10.79
C MET A 278 -13.62 3.78 -11.52
N MET A 279 -12.64 3.00 -11.06
CA MET A 279 -11.34 2.82 -11.72
C MET A 279 -11.49 2.49 -13.21
N TRP A 280 -12.44 1.63 -13.59
CA TRP A 280 -12.68 1.26 -15.00
C TRP A 280 -13.02 2.45 -15.90
N SER A 281 -13.72 3.43 -15.34
CA SER A 281 -14.14 4.64 -16.07
C SER A 281 -13.10 5.77 -15.99
N ARG A 282 -12.29 5.78 -14.93
CA ARG A 282 -11.34 6.86 -14.63
C ARG A 282 -9.94 6.57 -15.20
N SER A 283 -9.53 5.31 -15.30
CA SER A 283 -8.22 4.90 -15.83
C SER A 283 -8.35 3.72 -16.76
N MET A 284 -8.03 3.87 -18.04
CA MET A 284 -8.14 2.77 -19.00
C MET A 284 -7.01 1.73 -18.80
N PRO A 285 -7.30 0.41 -18.87
CA PRO A 285 -6.27 -0.62 -18.72
C PRO A 285 -5.09 -0.48 -19.69
N GLU A 286 -5.36 -0.10 -20.94
CA GLU A 286 -4.36 0.04 -21.99
C GLU A 286 -3.39 1.20 -21.71
N ASP A 287 -3.85 2.22 -21.00
CA ASP A 287 -3.06 3.40 -20.66
C ASP A 287 -2.16 3.18 -19.45
N TYR A 288 -2.44 2.18 -18.60
CA TYR A 288 -1.65 1.91 -17.40
C TYR A 288 -0.18 1.68 -17.72
N ILE A 289 0.07 0.96 -18.82
CA ILE A 289 1.42 0.66 -19.31
C ILE A 289 2.24 1.94 -19.60
N LYS A 290 1.58 3.05 -19.95
CA LYS A 290 2.24 4.33 -20.29
C LYS A 290 2.96 4.96 -19.10
N PHE A 291 2.46 4.79 -17.88
CA PHE A 291 3.11 5.33 -16.67
C PHE A 291 3.65 4.23 -15.74
N ARG A 292 3.28 2.97 -15.97
CA ARG A 292 3.72 1.82 -15.17
C ARG A 292 5.24 1.78 -15.00
N THR A 293 6.01 2.07 -16.05
CA THR A 293 7.47 2.06 -16.01
C THR A 293 8.00 2.93 -14.88
N PHE A 294 7.46 4.13 -14.73
CA PHE A 294 7.94 5.13 -13.76
C PHE A 294 7.53 4.85 -12.32
N ILE A 295 6.60 3.94 -12.07
CA ILE A 295 6.20 3.52 -10.72
C ILE A 295 6.84 2.18 -10.31
N MET A 296 7.74 1.62 -11.13
CA MET A 296 8.50 0.43 -10.78
C MET A 296 9.64 0.71 -9.79
N GLY A 297 9.98 -0.30 -9.01
CA GLY A 297 11.08 -0.23 -8.06
C GLY A 297 12.44 -0.53 -8.69
N THR A 298 13.48 -0.44 -7.88
CA THR A 298 14.83 -0.91 -8.18
C THR A 298 15.15 -2.26 -7.52
N LYS A 299 14.24 -2.81 -6.69
CA LYS A 299 14.37 -4.11 -6.05
C LYS A 299 13.57 -5.19 -6.77
N ASN A 300 14.19 -6.36 -6.94
CA ASN A 300 13.60 -7.53 -7.61
C ASN A 300 13.10 -7.20 -9.03
N GLN A 301 13.76 -6.24 -9.69
CA GLN A 301 13.47 -5.86 -11.06
C GLN A 301 14.70 -6.10 -11.93
N PRO A 302 14.54 -6.69 -13.13
CA PRO A 302 15.66 -6.99 -14.03
C PRO A 302 16.38 -5.72 -14.54
N MET A 303 15.71 -4.57 -14.49
CA MET A 303 16.26 -3.27 -14.88
C MET A 303 17.41 -2.80 -13.96
N PHE A 304 17.47 -3.31 -12.73
CA PHE A 304 18.44 -2.90 -11.69
C PHE A 304 19.03 -4.14 -10.98
N PRO A 305 19.80 -4.99 -11.69
CA PRO A 305 20.31 -6.25 -11.13
C PRO A 305 21.22 -6.04 -9.91
N ASP A 306 21.94 -4.92 -9.89
CA ASP A 306 22.90 -4.57 -8.85
C ASP A 306 22.35 -3.51 -7.87
N GLY A 307 21.12 -3.04 -8.04
CA GLY A 307 20.58 -1.86 -7.35
C GLY A 307 21.08 -0.53 -7.94
N VAL A 308 20.96 0.56 -7.16
CA VAL A 308 21.29 1.94 -7.57
C VAL A 308 22.21 2.60 -6.55
N ILE A 309 23.26 3.27 -7.03
CA ILE A 309 24.17 4.08 -6.21
C ILE A 309 23.55 5.47 -6.00
N TYR A 310 23.46 5.90 -4.74
CA TYR A 310 22.96 7.23 -4.38
C TYR A 310 24.17 8.13 -4.12
N GLU A 311 24.54 8.91 -5.13
CA GLU A 311 25.75 9.74 -5.10
C GLU A 311 25.73 10.73 -3.92
N GLY A 312 26.81 10.79 -3.15
CA GLY A 312 26.92 11.62 -1.95
C GLY A 312 26.18 11.08 -0.72
N VAL A 313 25.54 9.91 -0.81
CA VAL A 313 24.81 9.26 0.31
C VAL A 313 25.39 7.90 0.65
N SER A 314 25.60 7.03 -0.34
CA SER A 314 26.12 5.68 -0.15
C SER A 314 26.93 5.24 -1.37
N GLU A 315 28.15 4.75 -1.12
CA GLU A 315 29.01 4.11 -2.13
C GLU A 315 28.51 2.69 -2.51
N GLN A 316 27.69 2.08 -1.65
CA GLN A 316 27.09 0.79 -1.92
C GLN A 316 25.72 0.97 -2.60
N PRO A 317 25.42 0.20 -3.66
CA PRO A 317 24.10 0.21 -4.27
C PRO A 317 23.01 -0.17 -3.28
N VAL A 318 21.87 0.52 -3.37
CA VAL A 318 20.65 0.22 -2.61
C VAL A 318 19.51 -0.10 -3.57
N SER A 319 18.60 -0.96 -3.13
CA SER A 319 17.43 -1.36 -3.90
C SER A 319 16.17 -1.09 -3.09
N HIS A 320 15.23 -0.36 -3.70
CA HIS A 320 13.93 -0.03 -3.13
C HIS A 320 12.83 -0.65 -3.98
N ARG A 321 11.73 -1.08 -3.37
CA ARG A 321 10.57 -1.55 -4.14
C ARG A 321 9.86 -0.34 -4.80
N GLY A 322 8.89 -0.57 -5.68
CA GLY A 322 8.14 0.47 -6.41
C GLY A 322 6.63 0.38 -6.18
N GLU A 323 5.89 1.48 -6.28
CA GLU A 323 4.49 1.63 -5.85
C GLU A 323 3.60 0.36 -5.82
N SER A 324 2.92 0.14 -4.68
CA SER A 324 1.92 -0.91 -4.53
C SER A 324 0.73 -0.47 -3.68
N GLY A 325 -0.49 -0.75 -4.15
CA GLY A 325 -1.73 -0.57 -3.38
C GLY A 325 -1.84 -1.42 -2.10
N ALA A 326 -0.96 -2.41 -1.89
CA ALA A 326 -0.90 -3.20 -0.66
C ALA A 326 -0.51 -2.38 0.59
N ASN A 327 -0.05 -1.14 0.38
CA ASN A 327 0.45 -0.25 1.42
C ASN A 327 -0.64 0.65 2.05
N ASP A 328 -1.86 0.65 1.49
CA ASP A 328 -3.00 1.32 2.11
C ASP A 328 -3.36 0.70 3.49
N SER A 329 -4.05 1.48 4.34
CA SER A 329 -4.42 1.10 5.71
C SER A 329 -5.89 0.67 5.87
N MET A 330 -6.76 0.85 4.87
CA MET A 330 -8.20 0.57 4.96
C MET A 330 -8.50 -0.93 5.04
N VAL A 331 -7.92 -1.75 4.18
CA VAL A 331 -8.12 -3.21 4.21
C VAL A 331 -7.47 -3.84 5.46
N PRO A 332 -6.21 -3.49 5.83
CA PRO A 332 -5.61 -3.97 7.08
C PRO A 332 -6.40 -3.62 8.34
N LEU A 333 -7.06 -2.46 8.38
CA LEU A 333 -7.94 -2.10 9.49
C LEU A 333 -9.07 -3.12 9.66
N GLY A 334 -9.74 -3.47 8.56
CA GLY A 334 -10.78 -4.49 8.53
C GLY A 334 -10.24 -5.87 8.86
N ASP A 335 -9.10 -6.25 8.29
CA ASP A 335 -8.45 -7.54 8.55
C ASP A 335 -8.08 -7.73 10.02
N ASN A 336 -7.65 -6.66 10.70
CA ASN A 336 -7.27 -6.68 12.11
C ASN A 336 -8.50 -6.64 13.02
N LEU A 337 -9.47 -5.77 12.74
CA LEU A 337 -10.69 -5.63 13.53
C LEU A 337 -11.54 -6.91 13.48
N LEU A 338 -11.72 -7.46 12.28
CA LEU A 338 -12.49 -8.69 12.03
C LEU A 338 -11.64 -9.96 12.25
N GLN A 339 -10.46 -9.83 12.86
CA GLN A 339 -9.56 -10.94 13.19
C GLN A 339 -9.27 -11.90 12.01
N ILE A 340 -9.32 -11.40 10.77
CA ILE A 340 -9.08 -12.20 9.55
C ILE A 340 -7.63 -12.68 9.53
N THR A 341 -6.68 -11.79 9.87
CA THR A 341 -5.25 -12.13 9.76
C THR A 341 -4.84 -13.25 10.72
N GLU A 342 -5.49 -13.36 11.89
CA GLU A 342 -5.19 -14.43 12.85
C GLU A 342 -5.68 -15.81 12.37
N LEU A 343 -6.65 -15.82 11.47
CA LEU A 343 -7.28 -17.03 10.93
C LEU A 343 -6.62 -17.49 9.62
N MET A 344 -5.68 -16.71 9.09
CA MET A 344 -4.89 -17.12 7.94
C MET A 344 -3.84 -18.17 8.34
N PRO A 345 -3.68 -19.26 7.56
CA PRO A 345 -2.74 -20.33 7.88
C PRO A 345 -1.29 -19.84 7.87
N GLU A 346 -0.49 -20.23 8.88
CA GLU A 346 0.93 -19.86 8.92
C GLU A 346 1.70 -20.55 7.79
N ASN A 347 2.05 -19.77 6.78
CA ASN A 347 2.81 -20.19 5.61
C ASN A 347 3.67 -19.01 5.08
N PRO A 348 4.61 -19.27 4.15
CA PRO A 348 5.49 -18.23 3.58
C PRO A 348 4.74 -17.01 3.01
N LEU A 349 3.49 -17.15 2.60
CA LEU A 349 2.69 -16.03 2.08
C LEU A 349 2.13 -15.17 3.23
N THR A 350 1.73 -15.78 4.35
CA THR A 350 1.34 -15.02 5.55
C THR A 350 2.53 -14.36 6.25
N SER A 351 3.75 -14.90 6.15
CA SER A 351 4.93 -14.18 6.59
C SER A 351 5.17 -12.96 5.70
N VAL A 352 5.04 -13.09 4.38
CA VAL A 352 5.11 -11.94 3.46
C VAL A 352 4.02 -10.91 3.77
N LEU A 353 2.80 -11.31 4.18
CA LEU A 353 1.74 -10.37 4.60
C LEU A 353 2.13 -9.60 5.86
N ARG A 354 2.72 -10.32 6.82
CA ARG A 354 3.21 -9.72 8.06
C ARG A 354 4.39 -8.78 7.76
N ASP A 355 5.24 -9.13 6.79
CA ASP A 355 6.32 -8.27 6.31
C ASP A 355 5.77 -7.00 5.65
N PHE A 356 4.69 -7.10 4.86
CA PHE A 356 4.00 -5.93 4.30
C PHE A 356 3.47 -4.98 5.39
N ARG A 357 3.25 -5.45 6.62
CA ARG A 357 2.82 -4.57 7.73
C ARG A 357 3.91 -3.63 8.21
N SER A 358 5.17 -3.97 7.98
CA SER A 358 6.28 -3.08 8.33
C SER A 358 6.30 -1.81 7.47
N TYR A 359 5.57 -1.76 6.35
CA TYR A 359 5.69 -0.72 5.31
C TYR A 359 4.81 0.53 5.49
N ARG A 360 4.08 0.66 6.61
CA ARG A 360 3.12 1.75 6.89
C ARG A 360 3.72 2.85 7.79
N PRO A 361 3.19 4.11 7.76
CA PRO A 361 3.51 5.18 8.69
C PRO A 361 3.58 4.64 10.08
N THR A 362 4.63 4.98 10.81
CA THR A 362 4.80 4.52 12.20
C THR A 362 3.50 4.71 12.98
N ASN A 363 2.83 5.85 12.82
CA ASN A 363 1.54 6.09 13.46
C ASN A 363 0.38 5.22 12.93
N HIS A 364 0.27 4.99 11.62
CA HIS A 364 -0.74 4.08 11.05
C HIS A 364 -0.51 2.63 11.48
N ARG A 365 0.76 2.19 11.49
CA ARG A 365 1.16 0.87 11.98
C ARG A 365 0.79 0.71 13.44
N GLU A 366 1.15 1.67 14.29
CA GLU A 366 0.79 1.67 15.71
C GLU A 366 -0.73 1.62 15.93
N PHE A 367 -1.51 2.36 15.12
CA PHE A 367 -2.97 2.30 15.17
C PHE A 367 -3.51 0.92 14.78
N LEU A 368 -3.02 0.34 13.69
CA LEU A 368 -3.45 -0.97 13.21
C LEU A 368 -3.06 -2.10 14.19
N GLU A 369 -1.88 -2.03 14.80
CA GLU A 369 -1.45 -2.92 15.88
C GLU A 369 -2.34 -2.77 17.11
N TYR A 370 -2.66 -1.53 17.50
CA TYR A 370 -3.62 -1.25 18.57
C TYR A 370 -4.97 -1.91 18.29
N VAL A 371 -5.55 -1.72 17.09
CA VAL A 371 -6.83 -2.32 16.71
C VAL A 371 -6.75 -3.85 16.77
N GLN A 372 -5.69 -4.45 16.24
CA GLN A 372 -5.50 -5.90 16.29
C GLN A 372 -5.47 -6.43 17.72
N HIS A 373 -4.67 -5.81 18.59
CA HIS A 373 -4.53 -6.23 19.98
C HIS A 373 -5.82 -6.01 20.76
N LYS A 374 -6.49 -4.87 20.58
CA LYS A 374 -7.73 -4.54 21.28
C LYS A 374 -8.87 -5.45 20.84
N ALA A 375 -9.05 -5.70 19.53
CA ALA A 375 -10.09 -6.59 19.00
C ALA A 375 -10.00 -7.99 19.61
N LYS A 376 -8.78 -8.54 19.67
CA LYS A 376 -8.51 -9.82 20.32
C LYS A 376 -8.78 -9.77 21.81
N HIS A 377 -8.29 -8.75 22.51
CA HIS A 377 -8.42 -8.63 23.96
C HIS A 377 -9.87 -8.56 24.41
N VAL A 378 -10.70 -7.78 23.71
CA VAL A 378 -12.13 -7.65 24.03
C VAL A 378 -12.96 -8.82 23.48
N GLY A 379 -12.37 -9.68 22.65
CA GLY A 379 -13.05 -10.80 22.01
C GLY A 379 -14.14 -10.35 21.04
N LEU A 380 -13.81 -9.45 20.10
CA LEU A 380 -14.79 -8.84 19.20
C LEU A 380 -15.53 -9.89 18.37
N LYS A 381 -14.81 -10.85 17.77
CA LYS A 381 -15.43 -11.95 17.03
C LYS A 381 -16.33 -12.79 17.92
N GLU A 382 -15.84 -13.20 19.10
CA GLU A 382 -16.60 -14.00 20.05
C GLU A 382 -17.86 -13.26 20.50
N PHE A 383 -17.77 -11.94 20.71
CA PHE A 383 -18.91 -11.09 21.00
C PHE A 383 -19.90 -11.12 19.85
N ALA A 384 -19.48 -10.93 18.60
CA ALA A 384 -20.35 -11.02 17.43
C ALA A 384 -21.06 -12.38 17.35
N MET A 385 -20.33 -13.49 17.54
CA MET A 385 -20.85 -14.85 17.39
C MET A 385 -21.84 -15.29 18.49
N LYS A 386 -21.96 -14.56 19.60
CA LYS A 386 -22.95 -14.84 20.66
C LYS A 386 -24.40 -14.56 20.23
N ASP A 387 -24.60 -13.77 19.19
CA ASP A 387 -25.93 -13.46 18.64
C ASP A 387 -25.91 -13.66 17.11
N SER A 388 -26.88 -14.39 16.58
CA SER A 388 -26.92 -14.70 15.14
C SER A 388 -27.07 -13.47 14.26
N ASN A 389 -27.78 -12.43 14.70
CA ASN A 389 -27.97 -11.21 13.91
C ASN A 389 -26.70 -10.35 13.91
N SER A 390 -26.01 -10.21 15.05
CA SER A 390 -24.67 -9.62 15.09
C SER A 390 -23.67 -10.38 14.23
N ALA A 391 -23.69 -11.71 14.28
CA ALA A 391 -22.83 -12.56 13.47
C ALA A 391 -23.09 -12.37 11.97
N ALA A 392 -24.35 -12.14 11.57
CA ALA A 392 -24.69 -11.82 10.18
C ALA A 392 -24.10 -10.45 9.73
N VAL A 393 -24.14 -9.43 10.59
CA VAL A 393 -23.52 -8.11 10.29
C VAL A 393 -21.99 -8.23 10.25
N TYR A 394 -21.40 -8.99 11.15
CA TYR A 394 -19.97 -9.31 11.13
C TYR A 394 -19.55 -10.04 9.84
N LEU A 395 -20.29 -11.08 9.43
CA LEU A 395 -20.09 -11.80 8.17
C LEU A 395 -20.15 -10.85 6.96
N SER A 396 -21.09 -9.90 6.99
CA SER A 396 -21.26 -8.90 5.92
C SER A 396 -20.05 -7.99 5.79
N ASN A 397 -19.38 -7.64 6.90
CA ASN A 397 -18.14 -6.86 6.85
C ASN A 397 -16.99 -7.67 6.24
N ILE A 398 -16.88 -8.97 6.54
CA ILE A 398 -15.91 -9.85 5.87
C ILE A 398 -16.20 -9.91 4.36
N ASP A 399 -17.48 -9.96 3.97
CA ASP A 399 -17.89 -9.97 2.56
C ASP A 399 -17.48 -8.69 1.82
N GLN A 400 -17.46 -7.53 2.47
CA GLN A 400 -16.95 -6.29 1.88
C GLN A 400 -15.44 -6.33 1.64
N ILE A 401 -14.67 -6.93 2.56
CA ILE A 401 -13.22 -7.16 2.38
C ILE A 401 -12.97 -8.14 1.22
N ARG A 402 -13.75 -9.22 1.13
CA ARG A 402 -13.74 -10.13 -0.03
C ARG A 402 -14.03 -9.36 -1.32
N ALA A 403 -15.05 -8.51 -1.32
CA ALA A 403 -15.46 -7.75 -2.50
C ALA A 403 -14.32 -6.84 -3.01
N PHE A 404 -13.61 -6.18 -2.10
CA PHE A 404 -12.43 -5.37 -2.42
C PHE A 404 -11.32 -6.23 -3.04
N ARG A 405 -10.93 -7.32 -2.38
CA ARG A 405 -9.87 -8.23 -2.85
C ARG A 405 -10.20 -8.85 -4.21
N HIS A 406 -11.47 -9.17 -4.46
CA HIS A 406 -11.94 -9.66 -5.74
C HIS A 406 -11.82 -8.62 -6.86
N ARG A 407 -12.25 -7.38 -6.62
CA ARG A 407 -12.09 -6.29 -7.59
C ARG A 407 -10.62 -6.04 -7.90
N HIS A 408 -9.77 -6.00 -6.86
CA HIS A 408 -8.33 -5.83 -7.05
C HIS A 408 -7.73 -6.94 -7.92
N TRP A 409 -8.16 -8.19 -7.71
CA TRP A 409 -7.76 -9.31 -8.55
C TRP A 409 -8.22 -9.14 -9.99
N ASN A 410 -9.44 -8.67 -10.23
CA ASN A 410 -9.92 -8.37 -11.58
C ASN A 410 -9.14 -7.24 -12.25
N PHE A 411 -8.80 -6.16 -11.52
CA PHE A 411 -7.90 -5.13 -12.05
C PHE A 411 -6.54 -5.71 -12.41
N THR A 412 -5.96 -6.54 -11.56
CA THR A 412 -4.65 -7.15 -11.84
C THR A 412 -4.69 -7.98 -13.13
N LYS A 413 -5.79 -8.71 -13.37
CA LYS A 413 -5.98 -9.46 -14.62
C LYS A 413 -6.03 -8.54 -15.84
N GLU A 414 -6.84 -7.49 -15.77
CA GLU A 414 -7.07 -6.58 -16.89
C GLU A 414 -5.90 -5.64 -17.16
N TYR A 415 -5.36 -4.97 -16.13
CA TYR A 415 -4.33 -3.92 -16.27
C TYR A 415 -2.91 -4.48 -16.40
N ILE A 416 -2.65 -5.72 -15.96
CA ILE A 416 -1.30 -6.29 -15.92
C ILE A 416 -1.23 -7.59 -16.73
N ILE A 417 -1.96 -8.64 -16.31
CA ILE A 417 -1.79 -9.99 -16.88
C ILE A 417 -2.12 -10.05 -18.38
N LYS A 418 -3.07 -9.22 -18.86
CA LYS A 418 -3.40 -9.14 -20.29
C LYS A 418 -2.35 -8.41 -21.13
N HIS A 419 -1.60 -7.47 -20.54
CA HIS A 419 -0.72 -6.56 -21.28
C HIS A 419 0.77 -6.91 -21.13
N THR A 420 1.16 -7.74 -20.16
CA THR A 420 2.55 -8.13 -19.98
C THR A 420 2.70 -9.58 -19.55
N SER A 421 3.74 -10.23 -20.07
CA SER A 421 4.24 -11.53 -19.60
C SER A 421 5.21 -11.38 -18.42
N HIS A 422 5.57 -10.16 -18.03
CA HIS A 422 6.49 -9.88 -16.93
C HIS A 422 5.92 -10.44 -15.62
N PRO A 423 6.62 -11.36 -14.93
CA PRO A 423 6.02 -12.13 -13.84
C PRO A 423 5.87 -11.36 -12.53
N VAL A 424 6.33 -10.10 -12.47
CA VAL A 424 6.48 -9.33 -11.23
C VAL A 424 5.65 -8.05 -11.26
N ALA A 425 4.94 -7.77 -10.16
CA ALA A 425 4.27 -6.50 -9.93
C ALA A 425 5.30 -5.35 -9.75
N THR A 426 4.83 -4.11 -9.78
CA THR A 426 5.64 -2.89 -9.53
C THR A 426 6.43 -2.99 -8.21
N GLY A 427 5.76 -3.43 -7.15
CA GLY A 427 6.34 -3.65 -5.82
C GLY A 427 7.14 -4.93 -5.66
N GLY A 428 7.40 -5.69 -6.73
CA GLY A 428 8.29 -6.85 -6.67
C GLY A 428 7.63 -8.15 -6.17
N SER A 429 6.29 -8.22 -6.06
CA SER A 429 5.56 -9.43 -5.64
C SER A 429 5.15 -10.31 -6.83
N PRO A 430 5.14 -11.65 -6.69
CA PRO A 430 4.61 -12.54 -7.72
C PRO A 430 3.10 -12.34 -7.89
N ILE A 431 2.68 -12.05 -9.12
CA ILE A 431 1.32 -11.58 -9.42
C ILE A 431 0.27 -12.68 -9.17
N ILE A 432 0.57 -13.93 -9.51
CA ILE A 432 -0.44 -15.01 -9.54
C ILE A 432 -0.61 -15.75 -8.21
N THR A 433 0.31 -15.59 -7.26
CA THR A 433 0.26 -16.27 -5.96
C THR A 433 -0.21 -15.34 -4.85
N TRP A 434 0.03 -14.04 -4.96
CA TRP A 434 -0.27 -13.13 -3.87
C TRP A 434 -1.77 -12.87 -3.67
N LEU A 435 -2.40 -12.17 -4.61
CA LEU A 435 -3.80 -11.74 -4.49
C LEU A 435 -4.79 -12.91 -4.46
N PRO A 436 -4.62 -13.99 -5.26
CA PRO A 436 -5.55 -15.11 -5.21
C PRO A 436 -5.52 -15.85 -3.87
N ASN A 437 -4.36 -15.99 -3.23
CA ASN A 437 -4.29 -16.62 -1.91
C ASN A 437 -4.98 -15.76 -0.84
N GLN A 438 -4.82 -14.42 -0.92
CA GLN A 438 -5.54 -13.50 -0.04
C GLN A 438 -7.05 -13.60 -0.20
N LEU A 439 -7.52 -13.69 -1.44
CA LEU A 439 -8.94 -13.83 -1.72
C LEU A 439 -9.46 -15.20 -1.27
N GLY A 440 -8.70 -16.28 -1.52
CA GLY A 440 -9.01 -17.63 -1.07
C GLY A 440 -9.19 -17.73 0.44
N ALA A 441 -8.25 -17.19 1.23
CA ALA A 441 -8.33 -17.22 2.68
C ALA A 441 -9.58 -16.51 3.24
N VAL A 442 -10.00 -15.40 2.63
CA VAL A 442 -11.22 -14.69 3.05
C VAL A 442 -12.48 -15.46 2.64
N LEU A 443 -12.47 -16.14 1.49
CA LEU A 443 -13.58 -16.99 1.06
C LEU A 443 -13.76 -18.19 2.00
N ASP A 444 -12.67 -18.83 2.42
CA ASP A 444 -12.70 -19.95 3.39
C ASP A 444 -13.22 -19.47 4.76
N LEU A 445 -12.84 -18.25 5.16
CA LEU A 445 -13.34 -17.64 6.39
C LEU A 445 -14.84 -17.34 6.32
N LEU A 446 -15.35 -16.84 5.20
CA LEU A 446 -16.79 -16.60 5.02
C LEU A 446 -17.59 -17.89 5.17
N ASP A 447 -17.13 -18.98 4.57
CA ASP A 447 -17.77 -20.30 4.70
C ASP A 447 -17.76 -20.76 6.17
N THR A 448 -16.60 -20.67 6.83
CA THR A 448 -16.42 -21.04 8.24
C THR A 448 -17.34 -20.26 9.18
N VAL A 449 -17.42 -18.93 9.02
CA VAL A 449 -18.24 -18.06 9.88
C VAL A 449 -19.72 -18.30 9.59
N SER A 450 -20.12 -18.41 8.32
CA SER A 450 -21.51 -18.66 7.95
C SER A 450 -22.06 -19.97 8.53
N GLY A 451 -21.23 -21.02 8.58
CA GLY A 451 -21.58 -22.32 9.16
C GLY A 451 -21.80 -22.31 10.67
N GLN A 452 -21.32 -21.27 11.37
CA GLN A 452 -21.50 -21.10 12.82
C GLN A 452 -22.77 -20.30 13.18
N ILE A 453 -23.42 -19.66 12.19
CA ILE A 453 -24.61 -18.84 12.41
C ILE A 453 -25.85 -19.74 12.50
N LYS A 454 -26.61 -19.62 13.59
CA LYS A 454 -27.88 -20.34 13.78
C LYS A 454 -28.98 -19.66 12.98
N LYS A 455 -29.35 -20.26 11.85
CA LYS A 455 -30.30 -19.69 10.87
C LYS A 455 -31.70 -19.44 11.43
N ASP A 456 -32.15 -20.29 12.35
CA ASP A 456 -33.43 -20.19 13.05
C ASP A 456 -33.55 -18.96 13.97
N GLN A 457 -32.44 -18.30 14.28
CA GLN A 457 -32.38 -17.11 15.14
C GLN A 457 -32.20 -15.81 14.34
N LEU A 458 -32.17 -15.88 13.02
CA LEU A 458 -31.99 -14.72 12.16
C LEU A 458 -33.33 -14.03 11.91
N THR A 459 -33.27 -12.69 11.79
CA THR A 459 -34.34 -11.96 11.10
C THR A 459 -34.39 -12.40 9.64
N GLU A 460 -35.55 -12.26 9.00
CA GLU A 460 -35.73 -12.61 7.58
C GLU A 460 -34.68 -11.92 6.69
N SER A 461 -34.43 -10.63 6.92
CA SER A 461 -33.41 -9.87 6.18
C SER A 461 -31.99 -10.44 6.37
N ASN A 462 -31.62 -10.81 7.60
CA ASN A 462 -30.30 -11.38 7.85
C ASN A 462 -30.17 -12.82 7.34
N LEU A 463 -31.25 -13.60 7.33
CA LEU A 463 -31.26 -14.93 6.73
C LEU A 463 -30.94 -14.85 5.24
N ILE A 464 -31.65 -14.01 4.49
CA ILE A 464 -31.39 -13.78 3.06
C ILE A 464 -29.93 -13.36 2.84
N ARG A 465 -29.46 -12.38 3.63
CA ARG A 465 -28.09 -11.87 3.53
C ARG A 465 -27.03 -12.96 3.75
N VAL A 466 -27.16 -13.76 4.81
CA VAL A 466 -26.22 -14.85 5.12
C VAL A 466 -26.21 -15.88 3.99
N GLU A 467 -27.38 -16.25 3.46
CA GLU A 467 -27.47 -17.22 2.37
C GLU A 467 -26.85 -16.71 1.06
N GLU A 468 -27.07 -15.45 0.71
CA GLU A 468 -26.48 -14.84 -0.48
C GLU A 468 -24.95 -14.77 -0.38
N ILE A 469 -24.43 -14.32 0.77
CA ILE A 469 -22.98 -14.25 1.02
C ILE A 469 -22.36 -15.64 0.92
N THR A 470 -22.98 -16.64 1.56
CA THR A 470 -22.49 -18.03 1.57
C THR A 470 -22.45 -18.62 0.16
N LYS A 471 -23.56 -18.52 -0.58
CA LYS A 471 -23.66 -19.02 -1.97
C LYS A 471 -22.62 -18.35 -2.86
N ARG A 472 -22.44 -17.03 -2.73
CA ARG A 472 -21.45 -16.25 -3.49
C ARG A 472 -20.03 -16.68 -3.17
N ALA A 473 -19.68 -16.80 -1.89
CA ALA A 473 -18.34 -17.19 -1.46
C ALA A 473 -17.95 -18.58 -2.01
N GLN A 474 -18.84 -19.57 -1.87
CA GLN A 474 -18.61 -20.92 -2.38
C GLN A 474 -18.46 -20.96 -3.91
N ALA A 475 -19.30 -20.23 -4.64
CA ALA A 475 -19.20 -20.14 -6.09
C ALA A 475 -17.89 -19.49 -6.54
N GLN A 476 -17.54 -18.39 -5.89
CA GLN A 476 -16.33 -17.62 -6.20
C GLN A 476 -15.06 -18.41 -5.87
N LYS A 477 -15.03 -19.18 -4.78
CA LYS A 477 -13.90 -20.04 -4.41
C LYS A 477 -13.61 -21.08 -5.49
N ARG A 478 -14.65 -21.77 -5.97
CA ARG A 478 -14.53 -22.74 -7.07
C ARG A 478 -14.00 -22.10 -8.36
N PHE A 479 -14.44 -20.88 -8.67
CA PHE A 479 -13.95 -20.15 -9.84
C PHE A 479 -12.47 -19.76 -9.67
N LEU A 480 -12.11 -19.19 -8.53
CA LEU A 480 -10.75 -18.77 -8.22
C LEU A 480 -9.76 -19.94 -8.29
N ASP A 481 -10.10 -21.09 -7.72
CA ASP A 481 -9.21 -22.27 -7.72
C ASP A 481 -8.93 -22.78 -9.14
N ARG A 482 -9.96 -22.81 -10.01
CA ARG A 482 -9.80 -23.15 -11.43
C ARG A 482 -8.97 -22.12 -12.18
N GLU A 483 -9.21 -20.84 -11.92
CA GLU A 483 -8.50 -19.74 -12.56
C GLU A 483 -7.01 -19.74 -12.18
N VAL A 484 -6.67 -19.89 -10.90
CA VAL A 484 -5.29 -19.99 -10.41
C VAL A 484 -4.58 -21.21 -10.99
N ALA A 485 -5.25 -22.37 -11.03
CA ALA A 485 -4.69 -23.57 -11.65
C ALA A 485 -4.34 -23.34 -13.14
N SER A 486 -5.21 -22.65 -13.88
CA SER A 486 -4.95 -22.28 -15.28
C SER A 486 -3.83 -21.24 -15.43
N LEU A 487 -3.66 -20.32 -14.48
CA LEU A 487 -2.59 -19.32 -14.56
C LEU A 487 -1.23 -19.93 -14.23
N LYS A 488 -1.17 -20.89 -13.30
CA LYS A 488 0.08 -21.60 -12.97
C LYS A 488 0.64 -22.41 -14.13
N THR A 489 -0.19 -22.89 -15.06
CA THR A 489 0.30 -23.55 -16.28
C THR A 489 0.89 -22.56 -17.28
N LYS A 490 0.35 -21.33 -17.33
CA LYS A 490 0.80 -20.24 -18.22
C LYS A 490 2.08 -19.56 -17.71
N PHE A 491 2.20 -19.35 -16.41
CA PHE A 491 3.33 -18.69 -15.75
C PHE A 491 4.12 -19.70 -14.90
N LYS A 492 4.98 -20.49 -15.55
CA LYS A 492 5.87 -21.43 -14.86
C LYS A 492 6.92 -20.67 -14.02
N ASP A 493 7.37 -21.28 -12.92
CA ASP A 493 8.45 -20.80 -12.03
C ASP A 493 8.18 -19.60 -11.09
N GLN A 494 6.93 -19.14 -10.90
CA GLN A 494 6.62 -18.06 -9.94
C GLN A 494 6.64 -18.47 -8.44
N ASP A 495 6.71 -19.77 -8.13
CA ASP A 495 6.78 -20.26 -6.74
C ASP A 495 8.23 -20.22 -6.16
N ARG A 496 9.21 -19.65 -6.88
CA ARG A 496 10.65 -19.67 -6.52
C ARG A 496 11.22 -18.39 -5.86
N THR A 497 10.39 -17.39 -5.57
CA THR A 497 10.84 -16.13 -4.93
C THR A 497 10.77 -16.15 -3.42
#